data_AF-A0AAV7IHR6-F1
#
_entry.id   AF-A0AAV7IHR6-F1
#
_cell.length_a   1.000
_cell.length_b   1.000
_cell.length_c   1.000
_cell.angle_alpha   90.00
_cell.angle_beta   90.00
_cell.angle_gamma   90.00
#
_symmetry.space_group_name_H-M   'P 1'
#
loop_
_entity.id
_entity.type
_entity.pdbx_description
1 polymer ?
#
loop_
_entity_poly.entity_id
_entity_poly.type
_entity_poly.pdbx_seq_one_letter_code
_entity_poly.pdbx_strand_id
1 'polypeptide(L)'
;MTRRSDNKRAFYVVQFIELPFENIDDYVCVPYTWLTVRKAMYDKVVVAYPNDEDPFDTRDRVERKERYNDKWRFYMATVEYKSDSFDDAEFWIAARNDYGPLVEEESKVT
;
A
#
# COMPACT_ATOMS: atom_id res chain seq x y z
N MET A 1 16.56 -16.75 23.64
CA MET A 1 15.41 -16.64 22.72
C MET A 1 15.51 -15.29 22.01
N THR A 2 16.11 -15.22 20.84
CA THR A 2 16.19 -14.00 20.04
C THR A 2 14.82 -13.73 19.44
N ARG A 3 14.09 -12.77 20.01
CA ARG A 3 12.91 -12.16 19.39
C ARG A 3 13.35 -11.71 18.00
N ARG A 4 12.90 -12.41 16.95
CA ARG A 4 12.91 -11.87 15.59
C ARG A 4 12.15 -10.55 15.71
N SER A 5 12.87 -9.44 15.64
CA SER A 5 12.26 -8.14 15.41
C SER A 5 11.51 -8.31 14.09
N ASP A 6 10.19 -8.46 14.16
CA ASP A 6 9.35 -8.26 13.00
C ASP A 6 9.70 -6.84 12.54
N ASN A 7 10.52 -6.70 11.49
CA ASN A 7 10.89 -5.44 10.85
C ASN A 7 9.65 -4.87 10.16
N LYS A 8 8.62 -4.58 10.96
CA LYS A 8 7.39 -3.94 10.54
C LYS A 8 7.76 -2.49 10.30
N ARG A 9 7.81 -2.11 9.03
CA ARG A 9 7.97 -0.71 8.67
C ARG A 9 6.71 0.07 9.03
N ALA A 10 6.81 1.39 9.17
CA ALA A 10 5.68 2.23 9.55
C ALA A 10 4.63 2.37 8.41
N PHE A 11 5.10 2.42 7.17
CA PHE A 11 4.32 2.67 5.96
C PHE A 11 4.56 1.60 4.89
N TYR A 12 3.52 1.31 4.12
CA TYR A 12 3.53 0.31 3.07
C TYR A 12 2.85 0.91 1.84
N VAL A 13 3.52 0.84 0.71
CA VAL A 13 2.90 1.14 -0.58
C VAL A 13 2.31 -0.15 -1.10
N VAL A 14 1.01 -0.13 -1.38
CA VAL A 14 0.24 -1.29 -1.81
C VAL A 14 -0.46 -1.02 -3.13
N GLN A 15 -0.65 -2.08 -3.89
CA GLN A 15 -1.51 -2.10 -5.07
C GLN A 15 -2.71 -2.99 -4.78
N PHE A 16 -3.92 -2.42 -4.88
CA PHE A 16 -5.15 -3.17 -4.61
C PHE A 16 -5.43 -4.16 -5.74
N ILE A 17 -5.64 -5.42 -5.39
CA ILE A 17 -6.11 -6.46 -6.33
C ILE A 17 -7.62 -6.30 -6.53
N GLU A 18 -8.34 -6.03 -5.44
CA GLU A 18 -9.76 -5.70 -5.44
C GLU A 18 -9.90 -4.22 -5.13
N LEU A 19 -10.25 -3.42 -6.16
CA LEU A 19 -10.32 -1.97 -6.03
C LEU A 19 -11.42 -1.58 -5.03
N PRO A 20 -11.11 -0.71 -4.04
CA PRO A 20 -12.12 -0.15 -3.15
C PRO A 20 -13.17 0.68 -3.88
N PHE A 21 -12.75 1.44 -4.90
CA PHE A 21 -13.58 2.27 -5.77
C PHE A 21 -12.87 2.50 -7.12
N GLU A 22 -13.62 2.91 -8.15
CA GLU A 22 -13.15 2.94 -9.55
C GLU A 22 -12.01 3.94 -9.83
N ASN A 23 -11.84 4.98 -9.01
CA ASN A 23 -10.86 6.06 -9.23
C ASN A 23 -9.78 6.13 -8.14
N ILE A 24 -9.34 4.98 -7.61
CA ILE A 24 -8.22 4.93 -6.68
C ILE A 24 -6.89 4.96 -7.45
N ASP A 25 -5.85 5.54 -6.84
CA ASP A 25 -4.50 5.53 -7.40
C ASP A 25 -3.96 4.09 -7.52
N ASP A 26 -3.14 3.85 -8.55
CA ASP A 26 -2.54 2.53 -8.80
C ASP A 26 -1.69 2.02 -7.62
N TYR A 27 -1.03 2.95 -6.92
CA TYR A 27 -0.24 2.70 -5.73
C TYR A 27 -0.71 3.61 -4.60
N VAL A 28 -0.98 3.01 -3.45
CA VAL A 28 -1.50 3.72 -2.29
C VAL A 28 -0.61 3.49 -1.08
N CYS A 29 -0.24 4.55 -0.40
CA CYS A 29 0.46 4.48 0.88
C CYS A 29 -0.53 4.19 2.02
N VAL A 30 -0.26 3.14 2.81
CA VAL A 30 -1.05 2.77 3.99
C VAL A 30 -0.15 2.53 5.19
N PRO A 31 -0.59 2.88 6.41
CA PRO A 31 0.19 2.62 7.61
C PRO A 31 0.11 1.14 7.99
N TYR A 32 1.11 0.65 8.72
CA TYR A 32 1.10 -0.70 9.30
C TYR A 32 -0.19 -1.01 10.06
N THR A 33 -0.78 0.00 10.71
CA THR A 33 -1.99 -0.15 11.52
C THR A 33 -3.20 -0.58 10.69
N TRP A 34 -3.23 -0.31 9.39
CA TRP A 34 -4.31 -0.68 8.46
C TRP A 34 -4.13 -2.08 7.87
N LEU A 35 -2.94 -2.66 8.03
CA LEU A 35 -2.65 -4.00 7.57
C LEU A 35 -3.16 -5.05 8.55
N THR A 36 -4.07 -5.89 8.10
CA THR A 36 -4.44 -7.11 8.79
C THR A 36 -3.57 -8.24 8.25
N VAL A 37 -2.44 -8.47 8.92
CA VAL A 37 -1.48 -9.50 8.51
C VAL A 37 -2.02 -10.89 8.83
N ARG A 38 -2.83 -11.45 7.93
CA ARG A 38 -2.87 -12.90 7.77
C ARG A 38 -1.74 -13.26 6.83
N LYS A 39 -0.72 -13.93 7.35
CA LYS A 39 0.34 -14.61 6.58
C LYS A 39 -0.25 -15.24 5.31
N ALA A 40 -0.18 -14.53 4.21
CA ALA A 40 -0.37 -15.11 2.90
C ALA A 40 1.03 -15.21 2.31
N MET A 41 1.39 -16.41 1.85
CA MET A 41 2.53 -16.55 0.97
C MET A 41 2.39 -15.53 -0.18
N TYR A 42 3.50 -14.99 -0.68
CA TYR A 42 3.57 -14.16 -1.89
C TYR A 42 3.15 -12.68 -1.76
N ASP A 43 3.64 -11.96 -0.74
CA ASP A 43 3.52 -10.48 -0.60
C ASP A 43 2.10 -9.89 -0.63
N LYS A 44 1.07 -10.75 -0.56
CA LYS A 44 -0.33 -10.36 -0.46
C LYS A 44 -0.69 -10.03 0.97
N VAL A 45 -1.39 -8.92 1.15
CA VAL A 45 -1.87 -8.41 2.43
C VAL A 45 -3.36 -8.10 2.34
N VAL A 46 -4.00 -8.07 3.50
CA VAL A 46 -5.36 -7.55 3.64
C VAL A 46 -5.26 -6.17 4.27
N VAL A 47 -5.84 -5.18 3.61
CA VAL A 47 -5.80 -3.77 4.00
C VAL A 47 -7.20 -3.33 4.37
N ALA A 48 -7.36 -2.76 5.56
CA ALA A 48 -8.58 -2.02 5.89
C ALA A 48 -8.50 -0.64 5.26
N TYR A 49 -9.46 -0.27 4.42
CA TYR A 49 -9.46 1.00 3.70
C TYR A 49 -10.86 1.66 3.77
N PRO A 50 -10.95 2.99 3.95
CA PRO A 50 -12.22 3.69 3.94
C PRO A 50 -12.92 3.58 2.58
N ASN A 51 -14.25 3.58 2.59
CA ASN A 51 -15.06 3.66 1.36
C ASN A 51 -15.53 5.11 1.19
N ASP A 52 -15.28 5.70 0.02
CA ASP A 52 -15.76 7.04 -0.35
C ASP A 52 -15.29 8.19 0.59
N GLU A 53 -14.13 8.05 1.24
CA GLU A 53 -13.50 9.15 1.99
C GLU A 53 -12.67 10.03 1.05
N ASP A 54 -12.58 11.32 1.38
CA ASP A 54 -11.74 12.25 0.62
C ASP A 54 -10.26 11.79 0.67
N PRO A 55 -9.52 11.81 -0.46
CA PRO A 55 -8.13 11.39 -0.50
C PRO A 55 -7.21 12.19 0.43
N PHE A 56 -7.48 13.49 0.65
CA PHE A 56 -6.70 14.31 1.56
C PHE A 56 -6.91 13.90 3.02
N ASP A 57 -8.15 13.58 3.39
CA ASP A 57 -8.48 13.06 4.72
C ASP A 57 -7.83 11.69 4.94
N THR A 58 -7.90 10.82 3.93
CA THR A 58 -7.26 9.51 3.98
C THR A 58 -5.75 9.65 4.20
N ARG A 59 -5.10 10.57 3.49
CA ARG A 59 -3.67 10.84 3.61
C ARG A 59 -3.26 11.36 4.98
N ASP A 60 -4.01 12.31 5.55
CA ASP A 60 -3.77 12.83 6.90
C ASP A 60 -3.88 11.72 7.96
N ARG A 61 -4.84 10.79 7.83
CA ARG A 61 -4.93 9.62 8.71
C ARG A 61 -3.74 8.66 8.56
N VAL A 62 -3.29 8.43 7.32
CA VAL A 62 -2.12 7.58 7.01
C VAL A 62 -0.88 8.15 7.72
N GLU A 63 -0.61 9.44 7.55
CA GLU A 63 0.53 10.14 8.16
C GLU A 63 0.48 10.05 9.70
N ARG A 64 -0.71 10.21 10.29
CA ARG A 64 -0.96 10.04 11.74
C ARG A 64 -0.91 8.60 12.22
N LYS A 65 -0.80 7.62 11.32
CA LYS A 65 -0.82 6.17 11.61
C LYS A 65 -2.07 5.78 12.40
N GLU A 66 -3.19 6.40 12.07
CA GLU A 66 -4.46 6.15 12.75
C GLU A 66 -4.82 4.67 12.62
N ARG A 67 -5.54 4.14 13.61
CA ARG A 67 -6.03 2.76 13.54
C ARG A 67 -7.27 2.71 12.67
N TYR A 68 -7.40 1.66 11.86
CA TYR A 68 -8.61 1.48 11.04
C TYR A 68 -9.87 1.41 11.90
N ASN A 69 -10.98 1.89 11.34
CA ASN A 69 -12.30 1.82 11.97
C ASN A 69 -12.94 0.44 11.71
N ASP A 70 -13.70 -0.08 12.67
CA ASP A 70 -14.42 -1.36 12.52
C ASP A 70 -15.45 -1.36 11.38
N LYS A 71 -15.84 -0.17 10.90
CA LYS A 71 -16.75 0.01 9.75
C LYS A 71 -16.05 -0.08 8.40
N TRP A 72 -14.72 -0.04 8.36
CA TRP A 72 -13.98 -0.09 7.10
C TRP A 72 -14.02 -1.48 6.51
N ARG A 73 -14.03 -1.54 5.17
CA ARG A 73 -13.98 -2.81 4.45
C ARG A 73 -12.53 -3.24 4.30
N PHE A 74 -12.35 -4.55 4.16
CA PHE A 74 -11.06 -5.16 3.95
C PHE A 74 -10.90 -5.51 2.48
N TYR A 75 -9.76 -5.15 1.92
CA TYR A 75 -9.42 -5.38 0.51
C TYR A 75 -8.11 -6.14 0.42
N MET A 76 -7.99 -6.99 -0.59
CA MET A 76 -6.74 -7.66 -0.88
C MET A 76 -5.82 -6.74 -1.70
N ALA A 77 -4.55 -6.69 -1.30
CA ALA A 77 -3.53 -5.90 -1.99
C ALA A 77 -2.19 -6.63 -2.03
N THR A 78 -1.32 -6.26 -2.96
CA THR A 78 0.11 -6.63 -2.95
C THR A 78 0.92 -5.51 -2.33
N VAL A 79 2.00 -5.87 -1.62
CA VAL A 79 2.95 -4.87 -1.11
C VAL A 79 4.08 -4.68 -2.10
N GLU A 80 4.19 -3.49 -2.65
CA GLU A 80 5.22 -3.13 -3.63
C GLU A 80 6.44 -2.47 -2.95
N TYR A 81 6.20 -1.62 -1.96
CA TYR A 81 7.26 -0.94 -1.22
C TYR A 81 6.91 -0.80 0.26
N LYS A 82 7.93 -0.63 1.10
CA LYS A 82 7.79 -0.48 2.54
C LYS A 82 8.71 0.65 2.96
N SER A 83 8.31 1.54 3.85
CA SER A 83 9.20 2.55 4.41
C SER A 83 8.85 2.93 5.85
N ASP A 84 9.81 3.47 6.57
CA ASP A 84 9.59 4.05 7.90
C ASP A 84 9.23 5.54 7.84
N SER A 85 9.39 6.18 6.67
CA SER A 85 9.02 7.56 6.41
C SER A 85 7.84 7.64 5.44
N PHE A 86 6.87 8.51 5.75
CA PHE A 86 5.74 8.79 4.88
C PHE A 86 6.24 9.43 3.58
N ASP A 87 7.10 10.46 3.69
CA ASP A 87 7.67 11.17 2.54
C ASP A 87 8.44 10.25 1.59
N ASP A 88 9.14 9.24 2.11
CA ASP A 88 9.87 8.27 1.29
C ASP A 88 8.93 7.32 0.53
N ALA A 89 7.81 6.94 1.15
CA ALA A 89 6.78 6.14 0.49
C ALA A 89 6.07 6.96 -0.62
N GLU A 90 5.72 8.22 -0.33
CA GLU A 90 5.13 9.12 -1.33
C GLU A 90 6.11 9.42 -2.47
N PHE A 91 7.40 9.62 -2.16
CA PHE A 91 8.43 9.80 -3.17
C PHE A 91 8.55 8.58 -4.08
N TRP A 92 8.45 7.37 -3.53
CA TRP A 92 8.45 6.14 -4.32
C TRP A 92 7.25 6.08 -5.27
N ILE A 93 6.05 6.44 -4.80
CA ILE A 93 4.83 6.50 -5.62
C ILE A 93 5.00 7.54 -6.74
N ALA A 94 5.45 8.75 -6.41
CA ALA A 94 5.68 9.82 -7.38
C ALA A 94 6.71 9.41 -8.43
N ALA A 95 7.83 8.81 -8.03
CA ALA A 95 8.85 8.30 -8.94
C ALA A 95 8.31 7.21 -9.88
N ARG A 96 7.35 6.40 -9.42
CA ARG A 96 6.71 5.35 -10.24
C ARG A 96 5.67 5.90 -11.21
N ASN A 97 5.01 7.00 -10.87
CA ASN A 97 4.06 7.68 -11.75
C ASN A 97 4.75 8.56 -12.80
N ASP A 98 5.86 9.22 -12.45
CA ASP A 98 6.65 10.05 -13.37
C ASP A 98 7.40 9.21 -14.42
N TYR A 99 7.87 8.03 -14.02
CA TYR A 99 8.38 7.01 -14.93
C TYR A 99 7.22 6.07 -15.29
N GLY A 100 6.35 6.53 -16.20
CA GLY A 100 5.25 5.73 -16.75
C GLY A 100 5.66 4.30 -17.12
N PRO A 101 4.69 3.37 -17.25
CA PRO A 101 4.91 1.93 -17.18
C PRO A 101 6.13 1.56 -18.02
N LEU A 102 7.15 0.98 -17.37
CA LEU A 102 8.26 0.34 -18.06
C LEU A 102 7.60 -0.74 -18.92
N VAL A 103 7.32 -0.39 -20.17
CA VAL A 103 6.98 -1.34 -21.21
C VAL A 103 8.10 -2.36 -21.17
N GLU A 104 7.78 -3.55 -20.70
CA GLU A 104 8.65 -4.70 -20.88
C GLU A 104 8.84 -4.78 -22.39
N GLU A 105 10.03 -4.40 -22.88
CA GLU A 105 10.40 -4.65 -24.26
C GLU A 105 10.35 -6.16 -24.44
N GLU A 106 9.22 -6.64 -24.96
CA GLU A 106 9.11 -7.96 -25.54
C GLU A 106 10.20 -8.03 -26.63
N SER A 107 11.33 -8.61 -26.24
CA SER A 107 12.40 -9.01 -27.13
C SER A 107 11.85 -10.07 -28.07
N LYS A 108 11.18 -9.63 -29.13
CA LYS A 108 10.88 -10.50 -30.25
C LYS A 108 12.11 -10.52 -31.17
N VAL A 109 13.06 -11.36 -30.79
CA VAL A 109 14.02 -11.95 -31.72
C VAL A 109 13.21 -12.78 -32.72
N THR A 110 13.01 -12.30 -33.94
CA THR A 110 13.07 -13.12 -35.16
C THR A 110 13.25 -12.26 -36.40
#